data_AF-A0A0S8C658-F1
#
_entry.id   AF-A0A0S8C658-F1
#
_cell.length_a   1.000
_cell.length_b   1.000
_cell.length_c   1.000
_cell.angle_alpha   90.00
_cell.angle_beta   90.00
_cell.angle_gamma   90.00
#
_symmetry.space_group_name_H-M   'P 1'
#
loop_
_entity.id
_entity.type
_entity.pdbx_description
1 polymer ?
#
loop_
_entity_poly.entity_id
_entity_poly.type
_entity_poly.pdbx_seq_one_letter_code
_entity_poly.pdbx_strand_id
1 'polypeptide(L)'
;MDETDPTDLDFTQPPQRTGYNPILARMCFDSHGTEETMAEGGSFFVENQMSDRMYFLVDGEVSLRRGTRSLDVVKREEIFGEMAAITHQPRSASAVARMPCRVLSLDPKQFQRAMRETPEFGLMLMNIMINRLRLTVSMLSMTRSLPNWREAPETRVFDDKLLAQFTRTLQERVPLNYAARKIIMKAEEGGVFMYVVLKGRVAVLVGDQVVERLGPGGVFGEMALGDQSTRGASAVAETDCVLLPVNRSDFLDLITSSPEIGMSLLRAIAERLRYMDTGYK
;
A
#
# COMPACT_ATOMS: atom_id res chain seq x y z
N MET A 1 21.52 -19.23 22.58
CA MET A 1 20.10 -19.52 22.37
C MET A 1 19.72 -18.77 21.12
N ASP A 2 19.38 -19.56 20.11
CA ASP A 2 19.45 -19.36 18.65
C ASP A 2 19.45 -17.96 18.05
N GLU A 3 20.51 -17.72 17.27
CA GLU A 3 20.51 -16.89 16.07
C GLU A 3 19.61 -17.58 15.03
N THR A 4 18.59 -16.88 14.53
CA THR A 4 17.79 -17.39 13.41
C THR A 4 18.57 -17.21 12.12
N ASP A 5 18.83 -18.33 11.45
CA ASP A 5 19.55 -18.40 10.18
C ASP A 5 18.74 -17.69 9.08
N PRO A 6 19.30 -16.68 8.38
CA PRO A 6 18.60 -15.97 7.31
C PRO A 6 18.25 -16.84 6.09
N THR A 7 18.62 -18.14 6.05
CA THR A 7 18.21 -19.09 5.01
C THR A 7 16.88 -19.81 5.25
N ASP A 8 16.19 -19.60 6.37
CA ASP A 8 14.91 -20.28 6.68
C ASP A 8 13.65 -19.64 6.06
N LEU A 9 13.80 -18.76 5.06
CA LEU A 9 12.69 -18.12 4.36
C LEU A 9 12.19 -19.01 3.21
N ASP A 10 11.15 -19.80 3.47
CA ASP A 10 10.45 -20.60 2.47
C ASP A 10 9.50 -19.73 1.63
N PHE A 11 10.00 -19.24 0.49
CA PHE A 11 9.24 -18.43 -0.49
C PHE A 11 8.30 -19.27 -1.39
N THR A 12 8.16 -20.59 -1.17
CA THR A 12 7.40 -21.49 -2.04
C THR A 12 5.94 -21.73 -1.61
N GLN A 13 5.55 -21.24 -0.43
CA GLN A 13 4.16 -21.35 0.03
C GLN A 13 3.26 -20.32 -0.66
N PRO A 14 2.04 -20.71 -1.10
CA PRO A 14 1.08 -19.76 -1.64
C PRO A 14 0.76 -18.68 -0.59
N PRO A 15 0.57 -17.41 -0.99
CA PRO A 15 0.27 -16.35 -0.05
C PRO A 15 -0.97 -16.74 0.74
N GLN A 16 -0.79 -16.93 2.05
CA GLN A 16 -1.89 -17.18 2.98
C GLN A 16 -2.91 -16.03 2.82
N ARG A 17 -4.18 -16.23 3.18
CA ARG A 17 -5.17 -15.13 3.22
C ARG A 17 -4.80 -14.15 4.35
N THR A 18 -3.68 -13.44 4.26
CA THR A 18 -2.97 -12.95 5.43
C THR A 18 -2.72 -11.46 5.41
N GLY A 19 -3.13 -10.82 6.51
CA GLY A 19 -2.84 -9.43 6.78
C GLY A 19 -3.98 -8.73 7.49
N TYR A 20 -5.22 -9.22 7.39
CA TYR A 20 -6.37 -8.62 8.05
C TYR A 20 -6.64 -9.23 9.42
N ASN A 21 -6.76 -8.38 10.45
CA ASN A 21 -7.12 -8.78 11.81
C ASN A 21 -8.41 -8.03 12.22
N PRO A 22 -9.58 -8.68 12.20
CA PRO A 22 -10.86 -8.02 12.53
C PRO A 22 -10.94 -7.57 13.98
N ILE A 23 -10.22 -8.23 14.90
CA ILE A 23 -10.15 -7.85 16.32
C ILE A 23 -9.38 -6.54 16.46
N LEU A 24 -8.20 -6.44 15.82
CA LEU A 24 -7.39 -5.22 15.83
C LEU A 24 -8.14 -4.06 15.15
N ALA A 25 -8.75 -4.32 13.99
CA ALA A 25 -9.59 -3.35 13.30
C ALA A 25 -10.70 -2.85 14.22
N ARG A 26 -11.48 -3.77 14.82
CA ARG A 26 -12.57 -3.41 15.72
C ARG A 26 -12.09 -2.59 16.90
N MET A 27 -11.02 -3.03 17.57
CA MET A 27 -10.46 -2.37 18.75
C MET A 27 -10.00 -0.94 18.45
N CYS A 28 -9.40 -0.73 17.27
CA CYS A 28 -8.96 0.57 16.80
C CYS A 28 -10.15 1.51 16.54
N PHE A 29 -11.16 1.03 15.81
CA PHE A 29 -12.38 1.79 15.50
C PHE A 29 -13.24 2.05 16.74
N ASP A 30 -13.30 1.14 17.71
CA ASP A 30 -14.02 1.37 18.99
C ASP A 30 -13.35 2.49 19.80
N SER A 31 -12.02 2.53 19.80
CA SER A 31 -11.25 3.49 20.61
C SER A 31 -11.23 4.90 20.04
N HIS A 32 -11.34 5.02 18.71
CA HIS A 32 -11.16 6.29 18.00
C HIS A 32 -12.37 6.76 17.22
N GLY A 33 -13.29 5.86 16.87
CA GLY A 33 -14.35 6.10 15.91
C GLY A 33 -15.64 6.63 16.50
N THR A 34 -16.57 6.90 15.59
CA THR A 34 -17.93 7.34 15.91
C THR A 34 -18.93 6.33 15.38
N GLU A 35 -19.87 5.91 16.23
CA GLU A 35 -20.93 4.99 15.82
C GLU A 35 -21.96 5.69 14.95
N GLU A 36 -22.29 5.07 13.83
CA GLU A 36 -23.27 5.55 12.86
C GLU A 36 -24.16 4.40 12.40
N THR A 37 -25.39 4.75 12.02
CA THR A 37 -26.33 3.82 11.40
C THR A 37 -26.72 4.31 10.01
N MET A 38 -27.03 3.36 9.12
CA MET A 38 -27.48 3.65 7.77
C MET A 38 -28.69 2.80 7.45
N ALA A 39 -29.76 3.42 6.95
CA ALA A 39 -30.93 2.69 6.48
C ALA A 39 -30.63 1.96 5.17
N GLU A 40 -31.41 0.91 4.86
CA GLU A 40 -31.36 0.25 3.56
C GLU A 40 -31.51 1.25 2.40
N GLY A 41 -30.70 1.09 1.36
CA GLY A 41 -30.65 2.01 0.22
C GLY A 41 -29.92 3.33 0.50
N GLY A 42 -29.58 3.61 1.76
CA GLY A 42 -28.79 4.77 2.16
C GLY A 42 -27.36 4.71 1.61
N SER A 43 -26.84 5.86 1.17
CA SER A 43 -25.48 5.98 0.65
C SER A 43 -24.54 6.49 1.74
N PHE A 44 -23.45 5.75 1.99
CA PHE A 44 -22.37 6.23 2.85
C PHE A 44 -21.54 7.29 2.14
N PHE A 45 -21.29 7.09 0.84
CA PHE A 45 -20.63 8.03 -0.03
C PHE A 45 -20.86 7.67 -1.50
N VAL A 46 -20.68 8.67 -2.36
CA VAL A 46 -20.85 8.54 -3.82
C VAL A 46 -19.49 8.64 -4.51
N GLU A 47 -19.34 7.95 -5.64
CA GLU A 47 -18.17 8.06 -6.51
C GLU A 47 -17.84 9.52 -6.85
N ASN A 48 -16.55 9.85 -6.91
CA ASN A 48 -16.01 11.20 -7.14
C ASN A 48 -16.35 12.24 -6.06
N GLN A 49 -17.04 11.87 -4.98
CA GLN A 49 -17.22 12.73 -3.81
C GLN A 49 -15.88 12.92 -3.09
N MET A 50 -15.59 14.15 -2.67
CA MET A 50 -14.48 14.42 -1.75
C MET A 50 -14.92 14.03 -0.33
N SER A 51 -14.31 12.99 0.22
CA SER A 51 -14.56 12.52 1.58
C SER A 51 -13.43 11.60 2.03
N ASP A 52 -12.85 11.95 3.18
CA ASP A 52 -11.68 11.27 3.72
C ASP A 52 -12.03 10.40 4.93
N ARG A 53 -13.32 10.05 5.08
CA ARG A 53 -13.77 9.13 6.15
C ARG A 53 -13.57 7.68 5.71
N MET A 54 -13.22 6.81 6.66
CA MET A 54 -13.28 5.36 6.47
C MET A 54 -14.25 4.74 7.47
N TYR A 55 -14.72 3.54 7.16
CA TYR A 55 -15.76 2.87 7.92
C TYR A 55 -15.35 1.44 8.21
N PHE A 56 -15.72 0.97 9.40
CA PHE A 56 -15.71 -0.44 9.77
C PHE A 56 -17.15 -0.92 9.90
N LEU A 57 -17.51 -1.98 9.18
CA LEU A 57 -18.87 -2.51 9.17
C LEU A 57 -19.10 -3.42 10.38
N VAL A 58 -19.88 -2.96 11.36
CA VAL A 58 -20.17 -3.74 12.57
C VAL A 58 -21.27 -4.77 12.30
N ASP A 59 -22.29 -4.37 11.55
CA ASP A 59 -23.43 -5.20 11.15
C ASP A 59 -24.07 -4.68 9.85
N GLY A 60 -24.60 -5.58 9.03
CA GLY A 60 -25.21 -5.28 7.74
C GLY A 60 -24.35 -5.68 6.53
N GLU A 61 -24.73 -5.19 5.34
CA GLU A 61 -24.04 -5.42 4.07
C GLU A 61 -23.99 -4.13 3.25
N VAL A 62 -22.82 -3.81 2.68
CA VAL A 62 -22.64 -2.60 1.86
C VAL A 62 -22.16 -2.98 0.46
N SER A 63 -22.83 -2.48 -0.57
CA SER A 63 -22.40 -2.68 -1.95
C SER A 63 -21.48 -1.56 -2.42
N LEU A 64 -20.36 -1.95 -3.03
CA LEU A 64 -19.42 -1.04 -3.69
C LEU A 64 -19.67 -1.07 -5.19
N ARG A 65 -19.93 0.10 -5.78
CA ARG A 65 -20.28 0.24 -7.20
C ARG A 65 -19.52 1.39 -7.85
N ARG A 66 -19.06 1.20 -9.08
CA ARG A 66 -18.44 2.25 -9.90
C ARG A 66 -19.20 2.36 -11.21
N GLY A 67 -19.84 3.50 -11.43
CA GLY A 67 -20.88 3.65 -12.44
C GLY A 67 -21.96 2.55 -12.31
N THR A 68 -22.16 1.78 -13.39
CA THR A 68 -23.10 0.64 -13.41
C THR A 68 -22.47 -0.68 -12.96
N ARG A 69 -21.15 -0.74 -12.78
CA ARG A 69 -20.41 -1.95 -12.43
C ARG A 69 -20.42 -2.18 -10.92
N SER A 70 -20.88 -3.36 -10.50
CA SER A 70 -20.68 -3.83 -9.12
C SER A 70 -19.21 -4.24 -8.95
N LEU A 71 -18.53 -3.66 -7.97
CA LEU A 71 -17.14 -3.99 -7.66
C LEU A 71 -17.08 -5.14 -6.66
N ASP A 72 -17.73 -4.96 -5.51
CA ASP A 72 -17.71 -5.93 -4.42
C ASP A 72 -18.84 -5.68 -3.41
N VAL A 73 -18.97 -6.56 -2.42
CA VAL A 73 -19.86 -6.43 -1.27
C VAL A 73 -19.04 -6.52 0.01
N VAL A 74 -19.08 -5.45 0.79
CA VAL A 74 -18.48 -5.38 2.12
C VAL A 74 -19.37 -6.12 3.10
N LYS A 75 -18.75 -7.04 3.85
CA LYS A 75 -19.37 -7.86 4.87
C LYS A 75 -19.01 -7.37 6.26
N ARG A 76 -19.74 -7.87 7.25
CA ARG A 76 -19.48 -7.65 8.67
C ARG A 76 -17.99 -7.86 8.98
N GLU A 77 -17.48 -7.00 9.86
CA GLU A 77 -16.09 -6.92 10.29
C GLU A 77 -15.10 -6.53 9.19
N GLU A 78 -15.52 -5.89 8.10
CA GLU A 78 -14.61 -5.37 7.06
C GLU A 78 -14.50 -3.84 7.10
N ILE A 79 -13.35 -3.33 6.65
CA ILE A 79 -13.10 -1.90 6.47
C ILE A 79 -13.43 -1.51 5.02
N PHE A 80 -14.08 -0.37 4.83
CA PHE A 80 -14.34 0.20 3.51
C PHE A 80 -14.20 1.72 3.48
N GLY A 81 -13.91 2.24 2.29
CA GLY A 81 -13.66 3.67 2.09
C GLY A 81 -12.26 4.11 2.53
N GLU A 82 -11.39 3.16 2.89
CA GLU A 82 -10.01 3.34 3.27
C GLU A 82 -9.19 4.03 2.19
N MET A 83 -9.48 3.73 0.93
CA MET A 83 -8.70 4.24 -0.20
C MET A 83 -8.74 5.77 -0.27
N ALA A 84 -9.90 6.39 -0.13
CA ALA A 84 -10.01 7.85 -0.12
C ALA A 84 -9.41 8.46 1.16
N ALA A 85 -9.66 7.85 2.33
CA ALA A 85 -9.12 8.30 3.61
C ALA A 85 -7.58 8.29 3.63
N ILE A 86 -6.95 7.28 3.04
CA ILE A 86 -5.50 7.13 2.96
C ILE A 86 -4.90 8.06 1.90
N THR A 87 -5.53 8.19 0.72
CA THR A 87 -4.96 8.94 -0.41
C THR A 87 -5.32 10.42 -0.44
N HIS A 88 -6.31 10.88 0.34
CA HIS A 88 -6.91 12.23 0.23
C HIS A 88 -7.37 12.57 -1.19
N GLN A 89 -7.92 11.56 -1.87
CA GLN A 89 -8.46 11.68 -3.22
C GLN A 89 -9.96 11.36 -3.21
N PRO A 90 -10.71 11.83 -4.22
CA PRO A 90 -12.13 11.51 -4.34
C PRO A 90 -12.42 10.00 -4.27
N ARG A 91 -13.63 9.65 -3.85
CA ARG A 91 -14.10 8.26 -3.78
C ARG A 91 -13.96 7.56 -5.14
N SER A 92 -13.31 6.39 -5.15
CA SER A 92 -13.15 5.55 -6.34
C SER A 92 -14.42 4.79 -6.74
N ALA A 93 -15.39 4.71 -5.83
CA ALA A 93 -16.65 3.99 -5.98
C ALA A 93 -17.69 4.58 -5.01
N SER A 94 -18.97 4.32 -5.28
CA SER A 94 -20.07 4.57 -4.35
C SER A 94 -20.24 3.39 -3.39
N ALA A 95 -20.62 3.68 -2.15
CA ALA A 95 -20.97 2.71 -1.14
C ALA A 95 -22.44 2.88 -0.72
N VAL A 96 -23.24 1.83 -0.89
CA VAL A 96 -24.68 1.85 -0.62
C VAL A 96 -25.06 0.67 0.25
N ALA A 97 -25.77 0.94 1.35
CA ALA A 97 -26.29 -0.07 2.25
C ALA A 97 -27.33 -0.95 1.55
N ARG A 98 -27.13 -2.28 1.57
CA ARG A 98 -28.08 -3.27 1.04
C ARG A 98 -29.17 -3.65 2.02
N MET A 99 -28.98 -3.29 3.29
CA MET A 99 -29.88 -3.50 4.41
C MET A 99 -29.54 -2.47 5.50
N PRO A 100 -30.30 -2.34 6.59
CA PRO A 100 -29.88 -1.52 7.72
C PRO A 100 -28.48 -1.92 8.19
N CYS A 101 -27.57 -0.94 8.26
CA CYS A 101 -26.17 -1.15 8.63
C CYS A 101 -25.82 -0.35 9.88
N ARG A 102 -24.90 -0.91 10.67
CA ARG A 102 -24.25 -0.22 11.78
C ARG A 102 -22.75 -0.20 11.53
N VAL A 103 -22.14 0.98 11.63
CA VAL A 103 -20.73 1.19 11.32
C VAL A 103 -20.04 2.00 12.40
N LEU A 104 -18.73 1.87 12.47
CA LEU A 104 -17.86 2.83 13.14
C LEU A 104 -17.12 3.61 12.07
N SER A 105 -17.08 4.93 12.17
CA SER A 105 -16.38 5.79 11.22
C SER A 105 -15.16 6.44 11.85
N LEU A 106 -14.10 6.61 11.06
CA LEU A 106 -12.94 7.44 11.40
C LEU A 106 -12.86 8.58 10.39
N ASP A 107 -12.81 9.81 10.91
CA ASP A 107 -12.38 10.98 10.16
C ASP A 107 -10.83 11.05 10.04
N PRO A 108 -10.26 11.99 9.26
CA PRO A 108 -8.82 12.09 9.10
C PRO A 108 -8.03 12.27 10.40
N LYS A 109 -8.58 13.01 11.37
CA LYS A 109 -7.89 13.26 12.66
C LYS A 109 -7.92 12.01 13.53
N GLN A 110 -9.07 11.32 13.58
CA GLN A 110 -9.25 10.06 14.27
C GLN A 110 -8.37 8.97 13.67
N PHE A 111 -8.30 8.88 12.33
CA PHE A 111 -7.43 7.95 11.62
C PHE A 111 -5.94 8.23 11.90
N GLN A 112 -5.50 9.48 11.81
CA GLN A 112 -4.12 9.84 12.15
C GLN A 112 -3.78 9.51 13.61
N ARG A 113 -4.72 9.70 14.54
CA ARG A 113 -4.53 9.34 15.94
C ARG A 113 -4.42 7.83 16.13
N ALA A 114 -5.31 7.07 15.52
CA ALA A 114 -5.28 5.60 15.48
C ALA A 114 -3.93 5.06 14.98
N MET A 115 -3.38 5.66 13.92
CA MET A 115 -2.07 5.26 13.37
C MET A 115 -0.90 5.54 14.31
N ARG A 116 -1.00 6.59 15.15
CA ARG A 116 0.04 6.92 16.14
C ARG A 116 -0.05 6.04 17.39
N GLU A 117 -1.26 5.79 17.86
CA GLU A 117 -1.50 5.04 19.10
C GLU A 117 -1.52 3.52 18.88
N THR A 118 -1.70 3.06 17.64
CA THR A 118 -1.72 1.63 17.28
C THR A 118 -1.00 1.42 15.93
N PRO A 119 0.33 1.43 15.90
CA PRO A 119 1.10 1.27 14.65
C PRO A 119 0.80 -0.03 13.89
N GLU A 120 0.41 -1.10 14.61
CA GLU A 120 -0.01 -2.38 14.02
C GLU A 120 -1.23 -2.23 13.11
N PHE A 121 -2.11 -1.26 13.39
CA PHE A 121 -3.24 -0.95 12.51
C PHE A 121 -2.76 -0.43 11.16
N GLY A 122 -1.70 0.40 11.16
CA GLY A 122 -1.06 0.87 9.94
C GLY A 122 -0.42 -0.24 9.12
N LEU A 123 0.32 -1.14 9.80
CA LEU A 123 0.91 -2.33 9.17
C LEU A 123 -0.17 -3.24 8.58
N MET A 124 -1.29 -3.43 9.29
CA MET A 124 -2.44 -4.18 8.82
C MET A 124 -3.00 -3.59 7.53
N LEU A 125 -3.30 -2.28 7.50
CA LEU A 125 -3.78 -1.59 6.30
C LEU A 125 -2.78 -1.68 5.15
N MET A 126 -1.49 -1.53 5.45
CA MET A 126 -0.42 -1.63 4.45
C MET A 126 -0.38 -3.00 3.81
N ASN A 127 -0.45 -4.07 4.60
CA ASN A 127 -0.48 -5.45 4.09
C ASN A 127 -1.72 -5.72 3.23
N ILE A 128 -2.90 -5.20 3.61
CA ILE A 128 -4.10 -5.29 2.76
C ILE A 128 -3.85 -4.63 1.41
N MET A 129 -3.28 -3.42 1.40
CA MET A 129 -2.98 -2.70 0.15
C MET A 129 -1.92 -3.42 -0.68
N ILE A 130 -0.85 -3.94 -0.07
CA ILE A 130 0.21 -4.70 -0.74
C ILE A 130 -0.36 -5.95 -1.42
N ASN A 131 -1.20 -6.72 -0.71
CA ASN A 131 -1.81 -7.92 -1.25
C ASN A 131 -2.73 -7.60 -2.44
N ARG A 132 -3.53 -6.53 -2.33
CA ARG A 132 -4.38 -6.07 -3.44
C ARG A 132 -3.53 -5.62 -4.63
N LEU A 133 -2.48 -4.85 -4.38
CA LEU A 133 -1.53 -4.37 -5.39
C LEU A 133 -0.90 -5.54 -6.15
N ARG A 134 -0.50 -6.59 -5.43
CA ARG A 134 0.09 -7.80 -6.00
C ARG A 134 -0.87 -8.52 -6.94
N LEU A 135 -2.11 -8.72 -6.52
CA LEU A 135 -3.13 -9.34 -7.38
C LEU A 135 -3.30 -8.54 -8.67
N THR A 136 -3.34 -7.21 -8.58
CA THR A 136 -3.42 -6.34 -9.76
C THR A 136 -2.18 -6.47 -10.65
N VAL A 137 -0.97 -6.46 -10.08
CA VAL A 137 0.29 -6.66 -10.83
C VAL A 137 0.34 -8.03 -11.51
N SER A 138 -0.10 -9.09 -10.85
CA SER A 138 -0.17 -10.43 -11.43
C SER A 138 -1.18 -10.52 -12.58
N MET A 139 -2.29 -9.77 -12.53
CA MET A 139 -3.22 -9.68 -13.66
C MET A 139 -2.62 -8.90 -14.84
N LEU A 140 -1.79 -7.89 -14.58
CA LEU A 140 -1.11 -7.11 -15.62
C LEU A 140 -0.09 -7.95 -16.38
N SER A 141 0.67 -8.84 -15.72
CA SER A 141 1.61 -9.72 -16.43
C SER A 141 0.91 -10.69 -17.40
N MET A 142 -0.37 -11.00 -17.18
CA MET A 142 -1.20 -11.85 -18.04
C MET A 142 -1.87 -11.08 -19.20
N THR A 143 -1.92 -9.74 -19.13
CA THR A 143 -2.65 -8.90 -20.09
C THR A 143 -1.67 -8.22 -21.04
N ARG A 144 -1.76 -8.46 -22.36
CA ARG A 144 -0.83 -7.89 -23.37
C ARG A 144 -0.98 -6.39 -23.62
N SER A 145 -2.00 -5.75 -23.07
CA SER A 145 -2.25 -4.31 -23.22
C SER A 145 -2.23 -3.67 -21.84
N LEU A 146 -1.14 -2.97 -21.52
CA LEU A 146 -1.10 -2.09 -20.37
C LEU A 146 -1.47 -0.67 -20.83
N PRO A 147 -1.94 0.20 -19.92
CA PRO A 147 -2.11 1.63 -20.20
C PRO A 147 -0.80 2.23 -20.74
N ASN A 148 -0.86 3.29 -21.54
CA ASN A 148 0.37 3.91 -22.08
C ASN A 148 1.17 4.65 -20.97
N TRP A 149 2.00 3.91 -20.22
CA TRP A 149 2.84 4.37 -19.11
C TRP A 149 4.14 5.08 -19.57
N ARG A 150 4.32 5.31 -20.89
CA ARG A 150 5.51 6.00 -21.43
C ARG A 150 5.74 7.37 -20.78
N GLU A 151 4.68 8.05 -20.34
CA GLU A 151 4.69 9.35 -19.66
C GLU A 151 4.33 9.27 -18.17
N ALA A 152 4.49 8.10 -17.52
CA ALA A 152 4.22 8.00 -16.09
C ALA A 152 5.10 9.00 -15.31
N PRO A 153 4.51 9.89 -14.49
CA PRO A 153 5.26 10.86 -13.71
C PRO A 153 6.22 10.14 -12.75
N GLU A 154 7.35 10.80 -12.45
CA GLU A 154 8.32 10.29 -11.49
C GLU A 154 7.67 10.26 -10.09
N THR A 155 7.39 9.06 -9.56
CA THR A 155 6.78 8.92 -8.24
C THR A 155 7.81 9.22 -7.17
N ARG A 156 7.44 10.07 -6.22
CA ARG A 156 8.21 10.35 -5.00
C ARG A 156 7.34 10.06 -3.80
N VAL A 157 7.80 9.13 -2.96
CA VAL A 157 7.10 8.72 -1.74
C VAL A 157 7.50 9.62 -0.58
N PHE A 158 8.79 9.94 -0.50
CA PHE A 158 9.33 10.86 0.50
C PHE A 158 9.65 12.19 -0.15
N ASP A 159 9.15 13.29 0.45
CA ASP A 159 9.67 14.62 0.16
C ASP A 159 11.10 14.78 0.69
N ASP A 160 11.77 15.88 0.35
CA ASP A 160 13.17 16.11 0.74
C ASP A 160 13.39 16.05 2.26
N LYS A 161 12.38 16.47 3.04
CA LYS A 161 12.45 16.49 4.51
C LYS A 161 12.35 15.08 5.08
N LEU A 162 11.36 14.30 4.63
CA LEU A 162 11.16 12.92 5.03
C LEU A 162 12.33 12.05 4.55
N LEU A 163 12.86 12.28 3.34
CA LEU A 163 14.03 11.58 2.84
C LEU A 163 15.26 11.85 3.70
N ALA A 164 15.49 13.10 4.11
CA ALA A 164 16.57 13.45 5.00
C ALA A 164 16.42 12.83 6.40
N GLN A 165 15.19 12.79 6.94
CA GLN A 165 14.88 12.12 8.20
C GLN A 165 15.12 10.61 8.08
N PHE A 166 14.61 9.98 7.02
CA PHE A 166 14.75 8.57 6.74
C PHE A 166 16.23 8.16 6.63
N THR A 167 17.01 8.92 5.86
CA THR A 167 18.44 8.67 5.68
C THR A 167 19.22 8.82 6.98
N ARG A 168 18.81 9.76 7.86
CA ARG A 168 19.42 9.93 9.19
C ARG A 168 19.12 8.75 10.11
N THR A 169 17.89 8.26 10.12
CA THR A 169 17.52 7.09 10.93
C THR A 169 18.30 5.84 10.51
N LEU A 170 18.62 5.70 9.22
CA LEU A 170 19.35 4.56 8.68
C LEU A 170 20.82 4.88 8.34
N GLN A 171 21.43 5.83 9.05
CA GLN A 171 22.81 6.28 8.78
C GLN A 171 23.86 5.16 8.84
N GLU A 172 23.57 4.07 9.54
CA GLU A 172 24.45 2.88 9.63
C GLU A 172 24.39 2.00 8.38
N ARG A 173 23.40 2.20 7.51
CA ARG A 173 23.26 1.46 6.25
C ARG A 173 24.14 2.10 5.17
N VAL A 174 24.91 1.26 4.49
CA VAL A 174 25.78 1.67 3.38
C VAL A 174 24.96 1.77 2.10
N PRO A 175 24.89 2.95 1.44
CA PRO A 175 24.23 3.08 0.15
C PRO A 175 24.91 2.22 -0.92
N LEU A 176 24.10 1.62 -1.80
CA LEU A 176 24.53 0.82 -2.93
C LEU A 176 24.55 1.65 -4.21
N ASN A 177 25.59 1.47 -5.01
CA ASN A 177 25.76 2.15 -6.29
C ASN A 177 25.43 1.19 -7.44
N TYR A 178 24.56 1.62 -8.34
CA TYR A 178 24.22 0.87 -9.56
C TYR A 178 24.48 1.75 -10.78
N ALA A 179 25.29 1.26 -11.72
CA ALA A 179 25.47 1.93 -13.00
C ALA A 179 24.20 1.85 -13.84
N ALA A 180 24.03 2.80 -14.77
CA ALA A 180 22.94 2.76 -15.74
C ALA A 180 22.83 1.40 -16.44
N ARG A 181 21.59 0.97 -16.70
CA ARG A 181 21.17 -0.32 -17.30
C ARG A 181 21.40 -1.56 -16.42
N LYS A 182 21.89 -1.42 -15.19
CA LYS A 182 22.00 -2.56 -14.28
C LYS A 182 20.64 -2.95 -13.73
N ILE A 183 20.38 -4.26 -13.70
CA ILE A 183 19.25 -4.85 -13.01
C ILE A 183 19.52 -4.76 -11.50
N ILE A 184 18.56 -4.22 -10.76
CA ILE A 184 18.61 -4.07 -9.30
C ILE A 184 17.90 -5.25 -8.62
N MET A 185 16.74 -5.64 -9.15
CA MET A 185 15.98 -6.83 -8.72
C MET A 185 15.18 -7.38 -9.90
N LYS A 186 14.89 -8.69 -9.91
CA LYS A 186 13.98 -9.29 -10.90
C LYS A 186 12.69 -9.77 -10.23
N ALA A 187 11.60 -9.75 -11.00
CA ALA A 187 10.36 -10.39 -10.60
C ALA A 187 10.59 -11.87 -10.25
N GLU A 188 9.75 -12.40 -9.36
CA GLU A 188 9.76 -13.80 -8.90
C GLU A 188 10.98 -14.22 -8.06
N GLU A 189 12.02 -13.38 -7.95
CA GLU A 189 13.13 -13.62 -7.03
C GLU A 189 12.72 -13.32 -5.57
N GLY A 190 13.36 -13.99 -4.61
CA GLY A 190 13.25 -13.67 -3.19
C GLY A 190 13.76 -12.25 -2.91
N GLY A 191 13.09 -11.52 -2.02
CA GLY A 191 13.41 -10.13 -1.70
C GLY A 191 13.63 -9.90 -0.22
N VAL A 192 14.88 -9.64 0.18
CA VAL A 192 15.23 -9.36 1.59
C VAL A 192 15.41 -7.87 1.91
N PHE A 193 15.37 -7.01 0.89
CA PHE A 193 15.47 -5.54 1.03
C PHE A 193 14.41 -4.82 0.21
N MET A 194 13.93 -3.69 0.69
CA MET A 194 13.40 -2.62 -0.15
C MET A 194 14.50 -1.59 -0.41
N TYR A 195 14.27 -0.71 -1.37
CA TYR A 195 15.23 0.33 -1.73
C TYR A 195 14.56 1.70 -1.73
N VAL A 196 15.29 2.68 -1.19
CA VAL A 196 14.97 4.10 -1.35
C VAL A 196 15.97 4.72 -2.32
N VAL A 197 15.49 5.41 -3.34
CA VAL A 197 16.33 6.11 -4.31
C VAL A 197 16.86 7.39 -3.67
N LEU A 198 18.17 7.50 -3.48
CA LEU A 198 18.83 8.73 -3.01
C LEU A 198 19.25 9.62 -4.18
N LYS A 199 19.67 9.00 -5.29
CA LYS A 199 20.08 9.67 -6.53
C LYS A 199 19.81 8.77 -7.73
N GLY A 200 19.53 9.40 -8.87
CA GLY A 200 19.36 8.71 -10.15
C GLY A 200 17.90 8.41 -10.45
N ARG A 201 17.67 7.53 -11.42
CA ARG A 201 16.35 7.10 -11.86
C ARG A 201 16.28 5.60 -12.04
N VAL A 202 15.25 4.99 -11.48
CA VAL A 202 14.94 3.56 -11.57
C VAL A 202 13.63 3.35 -12.32
N ALA A 203 13.62 2.41 -13.26
CA ALA A 203 12.41 1.91 -13.91
C ALA A 203 11.95 0.61 -13.23
N VAL A 204 10.67 0.54 -12.86
CA VAL A 204 10.02 -0.68 -12.35
C VAL A 204 9.23 -1.33 -13.49
N LEU A 205 9.46 -2.61 -13.74
CA LEU A 205 8.91 -3.34 -14.88
C LEU A 205 8.07 -4.55 -14.49
N VAL A 206 6.91 -4.70 -15.14
CA VAL A 206 6.09 -5.92 -15.11
C VAL A 206 6.16 -6.55 -16.48
N GLY A 207 6.79 -7.73 -16.57
CA GLY A 207 7.27 -8.25 -17.86
C GLY A 207 8.28 -7.27 -18.48
N ASP A 208 8.04 -6.89 -19.73
CA ASP A 208 8.90 -5.93 -20.47
C ASP A 208 8.42 -4.47 -20.36
N GLN A 209 7.44 -4.21 -19.49
CA GLN A 209 6.74 -2.93 -19.46
C GLN A 209 7.02 -2.13 -18.18
N VAL A 210 7.53 -0.90 -18.30
CA VAL A 210 7.83 0.04 -17.19
C VAL A 210 6.55 0.60 -16.58
N VAL A 211 6.02 -0.05 -15.56
CA VAL A 211 4.81 0.42 -14.88
C VAL A 211 5.04 1.70 -14.05
N GLU A 212 6.28 2.00 -13.67
CA GLU A 212 6.60 3.15 -12.82
C GLU A 212 8.06 3.61 -13.01
N ARG A 213 8.30 4.93 -12.87
CA ARG A 213 9.65 5.50 -12.78
C ARG A 213 9.83 6.20 -11.45
N LEU A 214 10.98 5.97 -10.83
CA LEU A 214 11.31 6.43 -9.49
C LEU A 214 12.58 7.26 -9.53
N GLY A 215 12.52 8.47 -8.99
CA GLY A 215 13.71 9.31 -8.73
C GLY A 215 13.95 9.47 -7.23
N PRO A 216 14.74 10.46 -6.80
CA PRO A 216 15.04 10.69 -5.39
C PRO A 216 13.78 10.75 -4.51
N GLY A 217 13.77 10.00 -3.42
CA GLY A 217 12.61 9.82 -2.54
C GLY A 217 11.61 8.77 -3.02
N GLY A 218 11.83 8.18 -4.20
CA GLY A 218 11.10 7.03 -4.70
C GLY A 218 11.47 5.74 -3.95
N VAL A 219 10.48 4.86 -3.81
CA VAL A 219 10.59 3.63 -3.03
C VAL A 219 10.11 2.45 -3.87
N PHE A 220 10.85 1.34 -3.83
CA PHE A 220 10.46 0.09 -4.47
C PHE A 220 10.94 -1.15 -3.71
N GLY A 221 10.28 -2.28 -3.98
CA GLY A 221 10.59 -3.57 -3.35
C GLY A 221 9.98 -3.73 -1.95
N GLU A 222 9.18 -2.77 -1.50
CA GLU A 222 8.48 -2.74 -0.22
C GLU A 222 7.45 -3.86 -0.10
N MET A 223 6.83 -4.26 -1.22
CA MET A 223 5.80 -5.31 -1.23
C MET A 223 6.34 -6.64 -0.67
N ALA A 224 7.55 -7.04 -1.08
CA ALA A 224 8.17 -8.28 -0.65
C ALA A 224 8.54 -8.28 0.85
N LEU A 225 8.79 -7.12 1.46
CA LEU A 225 9.05 -7.03 2.89
C LEU A 225 7.76 -7.11 3.73
N GLY A 226 6.68 -6.49 3.25
CA GLY A 226 5.40 -6.47 3.95
C GLY A 226 4.76 -7.85 4.03
N ASP A 227 4.66 -8.56 2.90
CA ASP A 227 3.99 -9.85 2.80
C ASP A 227 4.92 -11.08 2.81
N GLN A 228 6.25 -10.87 2.84
CA GLN A 228 7.27 -11.93 2.83
C GLN A 228 7.23 -12.84 1.60
N SER A 229 6.80 -12.32 0.46
CA SER A 229 6.76 -13.06 -0.80
C SER A 229 7.83 -12.61 -1.80
N THR A 230 7.84 -13.22 -2.98
CA THR A 230 8.76 -12.88 -4.07
C THR A 230 8.50 -11.48 -4.65
N ARG A 231 9.46 -10.96 -5.42
CA ARG A 231 9.31 -9.66 -6.11
C ARG A 231 8.14 -9.72 -7.09
N GLY A 232 7.22 -8.75 -6.99
CA GLY A 232 6.11 -8.61 -7.95
C GLY A 232 6.53 -7.99 -9.29
N ALA A 233 7.67 -7.30 -9.34
CA ALA A 233 8.16 -6.59 -10.50
C ALA A 233 9.69 -6.57 -10.52
N SER A 234 10.27 -6.38 -11.71
CA SER A 234 11.71 -6.13 -11.87
C SER A 234 12.01 -4.65 -11.69
N ALA A 235 13.25 -4.29 -11.34
CA ALA A 235 13.72 -2.91 -11.35
C ALA A 235 15.09 -2.78 -12.02
N VAL A 236 15.25 -1.76 -12.85
CA VAL A 236 16.47 -1.48 -13.62
C VAL A 236 16.84 -0.01 -13.43
N ALA A 237 18.14 0.25 -13.23
CA ALA A 237 18.67 1.60 -13.19
C ALA A 237 18.61 2.22 -14.61
N GLU A 238 17.84 3.30 -14.81
CA GLU A 238 17.84 4.04 -16.08
C GLU A 238 19.07 4.98 -16.17
N THR A 239 19.52 5.50 -15.02
CA THR A 239 20.75 6.28 -14.88
C THR A 239 21.66 5.64 -13.82
N ASP A 240 22.84 6.20 -13.59
CA ASP A 240 23.60 5.86 -12.38
C ASP A 240 22.77 6.21 -11.14
N CYS A 241 22.64 5.24 -10.23
CA CYS A 241 21.78 5.30 -9.06
C CYS A 241 22.55 5.09 -7.76
N VAL A 242 22.13 5.81 -6.73
CA VAL A 242 22.53 5.57 -5.34
C VAL A 242 21.27 5.17 -4.58
N LEU A 243 21.28 3.97 -4.02
CA LEU A 243 20.11 3.36 -3.38
C LEU A 243 20.43 3.03 -1.92
N LEU A 244 19.49 3.33 -1.02
CA LEU A 244 19.58 2.92 0.38
C LEU A 244 18.83 1.58 0.56
N PRO A 245 19.52 0.46 0.84
CA PRO A 245 18.87 -0.80 1.14
C PRO A 245 18.28 -0.78 2.55
N VAL A 246 17.05 -1.24 2.70
CA VAL A 246 16.33 -1.30 3.98
C VAL A 246 15.79 -2.71 4.15
N ASN A 247 16.15 -3.38 5.24
CA ASN A 247 15.67 -4.74 5.51
C ASN A 247 14.31 -4.71 6.23
N ARG A 248 13.77 -5.90 6.51
CA ARG A 248 12.46 -6.03 7.17
C ARG A 248 12.44 -5.46 8.60
N SER A 249 13.49 -5.68 9.40
CA SER A 249 13.54 -5.17 10.77
C SER A 249 13.51 -3.65 10.75
N ASP A 250 14.41 -3.03 9.98
CA ASP A 250 14.48 -1.59 9.83
C ASP A 250 13.14 -1.03 9.34
N PHE A 251 12.50 -1.69 8.36
CA PHE A 251 11.21 -1.29 7.83
C PHE A 251 10.11 -1.28 8.90
N LEU A 252 10.02 -2.34 9.71
CA LEU A 252 9.05 -2.42 10.80
C LEU A 252 9.35 -1.38 11.88
N ASP A 253 10.61 -1.23 12.27
CA ASP A 253 11.06 -0.26 13.26
C ASP A 253 10.78 1.18 12.81
N LEU A 254 10.93 1.47 11.51
CA LEU A 254 10.61 2.77 10.92
C LEU A 254 9.12 3.08 10.97
N ILE A 255 8.26 2.11 10.65
CA ILE A 255 6.80 2.30 10.66
C ILE A 255 6.30 2.48 12.09
N THR A 256 6.85 1.72 13.05
CA THR A 256 6.45 1.82 14.46
C THR A 256 7.00 3.07 15.13
N SER A 257 8.21 3.52 14.76
CA SER A 257 8.87 4.68 15.38
C SER A 257 8.52 6.02 14.72
N SER A 258 8.07 6.02 13.45
CA SER A 258 7.66 7.24 12.74
C SER A 258 6.34 7.03 11.99
N PRO A 259 5.21 7.42 12.59
CA PRO A 259 3.89 7.38 11.97
C PRO A 259 3.83 8.13 10.64
N GLU A 260 4.61 9.19 10.46
CA GLU A 260 4.68 9.96 9.20
C GLU A 260 5.31 9.14 8.06
N ILE A 261 6.38 8.40 8.33
CA ILE A 261 7.01 7.49 7.36
C ILE A 261 6.04 6.37 7.01
N GLY A 262 5.42 5.74 8.02
CA GLY A 262 4.42 4.70 7.81
C GLY A 262 3.22 5.17 6.97
N MET A 263 2.72 6.38 7.25
CA MET A 263 1.63 6.99 6.48
C MET A 263 2.03 7.29 5.03
N SER A 264 3.25 7.78 4.80
CA SER A 264 3.76 8.09 3.46
C SER A 264 3.89 6.82 2.61
N LEU A 265 4.41 5.74 3.21
CA LEU A 265 4.49 4.43 2.56
C LEU A 265 3.11 3.85 2.27
N LEU A 266 2.20 3.87 3.25
CA LEU A 266 0.83 3.40 3.09
C LEU A 266 0.11 4.14 1.95
N ARG A 267 0.27 5.47 1.89
CA ARG A 267 -0.28 6.32 0.83
C ARG A 267 0.29 5.94 -0.53
N ALA A 268 1.60 5.80 -0.65
CA ALA A 268 2.23 5.45 -1.93
C ALA A 268 1.72 4.11 -2.48
N ILE A 269 1.60 3.09 -1.63
CA ILE A 269 1.06 1.77 -2.03
C ILE A 269 -0.41 1.90 -2.45
N ALA A 270 -1.20 2.65 -1.68
CA ALA A 270 -2.61 2.89 -1.99
C ALA A 270 -2.81 3.66 -3.32
N GLU A 271 -1.97 4.64 -3.60
CA GLU A 271 -1.97 5.41 -4.85
C GLU A 271 -1.62 4.55 -6.06
N ARG A 272 -0.59 3.68 -5.94
CA ARG A 272 -0.24 2.71 -6.98
C ARG A 272 -1.42 1.78 -7.31
N LEU A 273 -2.08 1.26 -6.28
CA LEU A 273 -3.23 0.38 -6.44
C LEU A 273 -4.37 1.11 -7.17
N ARG A 274 -4.69 2.33 -6.74
CA ARG A 274 -5.72 3.15 -7.37
C ARG A 274 -5.41 3.47 -8.83
N TYR A 275 -4.16 3.81 -9.15
CA TYR A 275 -3.75 4.10 -10.53
C TYR A 275 -3.94 2.86 -11.42
N MET A 276 -3.56 1.68 -10.95
CA MET A 276 -3.75 0.45 -11.73
C MET A 276 -5.23 0.08 -11.85
N ASP A 277 -6.05 0.27 -10.80
CA ASP A 277 -7.50 0.03 -10.84
C ASP A 277 -8.27 0.99 -11.78
N THR A 278 -7.71 2.16 -12.08
CA THR A 278 -8.32 3.20 -12.93
C THR A 278 -7.76 3.23 -14.35
N GLY A 279 -6.53 2.73 -14.55
CA GLY A 279 -5.88 2.56 -15.86
C GLY A 279 -6.55 1.51 -16.75
N TYR A 280 -7.35 0.60 -16.20
CA TYR A 280 -8.26 -0.25 -16.96
C TYR A 280 -9.46 0.57 -17.49
N LYS A 281 -9.22 1.37 -18.53
CA LYS A 281 -10.25 1.93 -19.41
C LYS A 281 -10.03 1.45 -20.84
#